data_AF-X1H107-F1
#
_entry.id   AF-X1H107-F1
#
_cell.length_a   1.000
_cell.length_b   1.000
_cell.length_c   1.000
_cell.angle_alpha   90.00
_cell.angle_beta   90.00
_cell.angle_gamma   90.00
#
_symmetry.space_group_name_H-M   'P 1'
#
loop_
_entity.id
_entity.type
_entity.pdbx_description
1 polymer ?
#
loop_
_entity_poly.entity_id
_entity_poly.type
_entity_poly.pdbx_seq_one_letter_code
_entity_poly.pdbx_strand_id
1 'polypeptide(L)'
;VITIKTKGDSFKVIDSEERALPHQKENKDTLHIYMDKIPALGYKTIYLKSSQKKSKDNQDNILLDKVVVNENIMENQYLQIKINENGSIDVWDKVNKREYRDLSVISDGADAGDEYNYSFPENNITITNENIKAEIEVVEKSFLKAVVKISIILQLPESLTDDRKNRSKKLRDFPIINWVTLEAKSPILNFRTVVKNTVKDHRLRVLFPTGIDTKYSFAGTQFDVTKHEITPKTFDNSDISEDVKRVIIGAREPEPITTFPQYYFVDVNNKERGIA
;
A
#
# COMPACT_ATOMS: atom_id res chain seq x y z
N VAL A 1 2.67 -13.52 -9.83
CA VAL A 1 2.25 -14.94 -9.74
C VAL A 1 0.80 -15.04 -10.18
N ILE A 2 0.36 -16.11 -10.85
CA ILE A 2 -1.08 -16.30 -11.17
C ILE A 2 -1.73 -17.27 -10.20
N THR A 3 -3.02 -17.08 -9.93
CA THR A 3 -3.82 -17.95 -9.08
C THR A 3 -4.99 -18.51 -9.88
N ILE A 4 -5.13 -19.84 -9.90
CA ILE A 4 -6.26 -20.52 -10.53
C ILE A 4 -7.00 -21.40 -9.53
N LYS A 5 -8.29 -21.64 -9.80
CA LYS A 5 -9.10 -22.56 -9.00
C LYS A 5 -9.08 -23.96 -9.61
N THR A 6 -8.74 -24.98 -8.81
CA THR A 6 -8.71 -26.38 -9.25
C THR A 6 -8.90 -27.36 -8.10
N LYS A 7 -9.77 -28.34 -8.32
CA LYS A 7 -10.00 -29.49 -7.41
C LYS A 7 -9.04 -30.66 -7.65
N GLY A 8 -8.23 -30.60 -8.71
CA GLY A 8 -7.28 -31.68 -9.02
C GLY A 8 -6.23 -31.82 -7.93
N ASP A 9 -5.86 -33.04 -7.56
CA ASP A 9 -4.90 -33.31 -6.46
C ASP A 9 -3.60 -33.95 -6.92
N SER A 10 -3.43 -34.19 -8.23
CA SER A 10 -2.17 -34.67 -8.80
C SER A 10 -2.05 -34.22 -10.24
N PHE A 11 -1.25 -33.18 -10.46
CA PHE A 11 -1.00 -32.66 -11.79
C PHE A 11 0.43 -32.14 -11.91
N LYS A 12 0.91 -32.09 -13.15
CA LYS A 12 2.06 -31.27 -13.52
C LYS A 12 1.55 -30.02 -14.22
N VAL A 13 2.16 -28.89 -13.90
CA VAL A 13 1.94 -27.65 -14.63
C VAL A 13 3.07 -27.49 -15.63
N ILE A 14 2.72 -27.45 -16.91
CA ILE A 14 3.70 -27.28 -18.00
C ILE A 14 3.26 -26.17 -18.95
N ASP A 15 4.21 -25.60 -19.68
CA ASP A 15 3.92 -24.72 -20.82
C ASP A 15 3.82 -25.49 -22.16
N SER A 16 3.62 -24.75 -23.25
CA SER A 16 3.54 -25.30 -24.61
C SER A 16 4.83 -25.94 -25.13
N GLU A 17 5.97 -25.70 -24.48
CA GLU A 17 7.27 -26.32 -24.78
C GLU A 17 7.53 -27.55 -23.87
N GLU A 18 6.50 -28.01 -23.14
CA GLU A 18 6.57 -29.08 -22.14
C GLU A 18 7.51 -28.81 -20.96
N ARG A 19 7.90 -27.55 -20.74
CA ARG A 19 8.71 -27.17 -19.58
C ARG A 19 7.83 -27.13 -18.34
N ALA A 20 8.33 -27.70 -17.24
CA ALA A 20 7.66 -27.63 -15.95
C ALA A 20 7.69 -26.20 -15.40
N LEU A 21 6.53 -25.73 -14.92
CA LEU A 21 6.39 -24.41 -14.31
C LEU A 21 6.32 -24.54 -12.77
N PRO A 22 7.02 -23.67 -12.03
CA PRO A 22 6.93 -23.66 -10.58
C PRO A 22 5.51 -23.38 -10.14
N HIS A 23 4.98 -24.24 -9.28
CA HIS A 23 3.60 -24.14 -8.82
C HIS A 23 3.49 -24.66 -7.39
N GLN A 24 2.52 -24.13 -6.66
CA GLN A 24 2.19 -24.62 -5.33
C GLN A 24 0.68 -24.59 -5.13
N LYS A 25 0.13 -25.74 -4.77
CA LYS A 25 -1.23 -25.81 -4.25
C LYS A 25 -1.27 -25.25 -2.82
N GLU A 26 -2.08 -24.22 -2.61
CA GLU A 26 -2.21 -23.53 -1.32
C GLU A 26 -3.26 -24.20 -0.44
N ASN A 27 -4.44 -24.49 -1.02
CA ASN A 27 -5.49 -25.27 -0.38
C ASN A 27 -6.17 -26.21 -1.40
N LYS A 28 -7.25 -26.89 -1.00
CA LYS A 28 -7.96 -27.87 -1.85
C LYS A 28 -8.38 -27.33 -3.22
N ASP A 29 -8.65 -26.03 -3.32
CA ASP A 29 -9.22 -25.41 -4.49
C ASP A 29 -8.29 -24.39 -5.16
N THR A 30 -7.13 -24.06 -4.60
CA THR A 30 -6.31 -22.92 -5.04
C THR A 30 -4.91 -23.35 -5.40
N LEU A 31 -4.48 -23.01 -6.61
CA LEU A 31 -3.16 -23.27 -7.15
C LEU A 31 -2.50 -21.96 -7.57
N HIS A 32 -1.30 -21.70 -7.04
CA HIS A 32 -0.43 -20.64 -7.51
C HIS A 32 0.55 -21.19 -8.54
N ILE A 33 0.76 -20.43 -9.61
CA ILE A 33 1.71 -20.79 -10.65
C ILE A 33 2.55 -19.56 -10.97
N TYR A 34 3.86 -19.75 -11.00
CA TYR A 34 4.78 -18.73 -11.45
C TYR A 34 4.83 -18.68 -12.96
N MET A 35 4.47 -17.53 -13.53
CA MET A 35 4.60 -17.24 -14.96
C MET A 35 5.80 -16.33 -15.16
N ASP A 36 6.82 -16.81 -15.84
CA ASP A 36 7.90 -15.97 -16.33
C ASP A 36 7.62 -15.47 -17.75
N LYS A 37 8.10 -14.26 -18.03
CA LYS A 37 8.30 -13.74 -19.39
C LYS A 37 7.06 -13.83 -20.30
N ILE A 38 5.94 -13.25 -19.86
CA ILE A 38 4.81 -13.01 -20.77
C ILE A 38 5.12 -11.71 -21.54
N PRO A 39 5.28 -11.74 -22.87
CA PRO A 39 5.59 -10.55 -23.64
C PRO A 39 4.41 -9.56 -23.62
N ALA A 40 4.71 -8.27 -23.75
CA ALA A 40 3.69 -7.23 -23.87
C ALA A 40 2.73 -7.54 -25.02
N LEU A 41 1.42 -7.41 -24.78
CA LEU A 41 0.36 -7.77 -25.73
C LEU A 41 0.40 -9.24 -26.20
N GLY A 42 1.03 -10.14 -25.44
CA GLY A 42 1.12 -11.56 -25.74
C GLY A 42 0.34 -12.45 -24.76
N TYR A 43 0.50 -13.76 -24.94
CA TYR A 43 -0.07 -14.78 -24.07
C TYR A 43 0.91 -15.93 -23.87
N LYS A 44 0.68 -16.73 -22.82
CA LYS A 44 1.38 -18.00 -22.57
C LYS A 44 0.33 -19.08 -22.31
N THR A 45 0.42 -20.20 -23.01
CA THR A 45 -0.48 -21.33 -22.82
C THR A 45 0.11 -22.29 -21.80
N ILE A 46 -0.72 -22.71 -20.85
CA ILE A 46 -0.34 -23.66 -19.79
C ILE A 46 -1.28 -24.86 -19.78
N TYR A 47 -0.76 -26.00 -19.36
CA TYR A 47 -1.50 -27.26 -19.29
C TYR A 47 -1.38 -27.86 -17.90
N LEU A 48 -2.50 -28.29 -17.34
CA LEU A 48 -2.56 -29.14 -16.15
C LEU A 48 -2.66 -30.59 -16.61
N LYS A 49 -1.53 -31.31 -16.66
CA LYS A 49 -1.51 -32.74 -17.01
C LYS A 49 -1.68 -33.58 -15.74
N SER A 50 -2.75 -34.36 -15.66
CA SER A 50 -2.97 -35.29 -14.54
C SER A 50 -1.79 -36.25 -14.38
N SER A 51 -1.38 -36.50 -13.14
CA SER A 51 -0.24 -37.37 -12.80
C SER A 51 -0.70 -38.55 -11.95
N GLN A 52 -0.20 -39.76 -12.23
CA GLN A 52 -0.48 -40.94 -11.40
C GLN A 52 0.40 -41.05 -10.16
N LYS A 53 1.33 -40.11 -9.93
CA LYS A 53 2.17 -40.10 -8.73
C LYS A 53 1.34 -39.73 -7.49
N LYS A 54 1.62 -40.40 -6.36
CA LYS A 54 1.01 -40.12 -5.05
C LYS A 54 1.35 -38.68 -4.62
N SER A 55 0.33 -37.83 -4.58
CA SER A 55 0.02 -36.62 -3.77
C SER A 55 1.08 -35.82 -2.97
N LYS A 56 2.35 -36.21 -2.87
CA LYS A 56 3.38 -35.51 -2.08
C LYS A 56 4.19 -34.47 -2.85
N ASP A 57 4.09 -34.43 -4.18
CA ASP A 57 4.85 -33.50 -5.04
C ASP A 57 3.93 -32.53 -5.82
N ASN A 58 2.87 -31.97 -5.21
CA ASN A 58 2.11 -30.85 -5.82
C ASN A 58 2.86 -29.50 -5.68
N GLN A 59 4.18 -29.56 -5.66
CA GLN A 59 5.10 -28.46 -5.46
C GLN A 59 6.36 -28.72 -6.29
N ASP A 60 6.42 -28.14 -7.49
CA ASP A 60 7.68 -28.07 -8.23
C ASP A 60 8.44 -26.82 -7.77
N ASN A 61 9.22 -26.99 -6.70
CA ASN A 61 9.96 -25.92 -6.05
C ASN A 61 11.33 -25.64 -6.70
N ILE A 62 11.33 -25.52 -8.03
CA ILE A 62 12.52 -25.30 -8.87
C ILE A 62 12.99 -23.83 -8.80
N LEU A 63 12.20 -22.95 -8.17
CA LEU A 63 12.53 -21.56 -7.99
C LEU A 63 13.65 -21.36 -6.95
N LEU A 64 14.73 -20.71 -7.35
CA LEU A 64 15.79 -20.28 -6.43
C LEU A 64 15.32 -19.16 -5.48
N ASP A 65 14.48 -18.26 -5.99
CA ASP A 65 13.87 -17.19 -5.19
C ASP A 65 12.50 -17.63 -4.71
N LYS A 66 12.32 -17.65 -3.39
CA LYS A 66 11.12 -18.12 -2.71
C LYS A 66 10.69 -17.07 -1.73
N VAL A 67 9.39 -17.02 -1.47
CA VAL A 67 8.86 -16.31 -0.32
C VAL A 67 9.03 -17.21 0.90
N VAL A 68 9.70 -16.69 1.92
CA VAL A 68 9.85 -17.33 3.23
C VAL A 68 9.11 -16.48 4.24
N VAL A 69 8.34 -17.13 5.12
CA VAL A 69 7.61 -16.48 6.20
C VAL A 69 8.03 -17.10 7.52
N ASN A 70 8.54 -16.28 8.44
CA ASN A 70 8.87 -16.65 9.80
C ASN A 70 8.25 -15.62 10.75
N GLU A 71 7.34 -16.06 11.62
CA GLU A 71 6.60 -15.17 12.52
C GLU A 71 5.95 -13.99 11.77
N ASN A 72 6.31 -12.75 12.12
CA ASN A 72 5.86 -11.50 11.52
C ASN A 72 6.79 -10.99 10.40
N ILE A 73 7.73 -11.82 9.94
CA ILE A 73 8.67 -11.48 8.88
C ILE A 73 8.34 -12.30 7.63
N MET A 74 8.27 -11.64 6.48
CA MET A 74 8.23 -12.28 5.18
C MET A 74 9.30 -11.71 4.25
N GLU A 75 9.92 -12.56 3.45
CA GLU A 75 11.03 -12.12 2.59
C GLU A 75 11.14 -12.91 1.29
N ASN A 76 11.72 -12.28 0.27
CA ASN A 76 12.17 -12.89 -0.98
C ASN A 76 13.61 -12.42 -1.28
N GLN A 77 14.11 -12.61 -2.51
CA GLN A 77 15.46 -12.16 -2.88
C GLN A 77 15.65 -10.63 -2.87
N TYR A 78 14.58 -9.84 -2.99
CA TYR A 78 14.62 -8.38 -3.10
C TYR A 78 14.35 -7.68 -1.77
N LEU A 79 13.35 -8.14 -1.04
CA LEU A 79 12.83 -7.47 0.16
C LEU A 79 12.80 -8.42 1.35
N GLN A 80 13.04 -7.88 2.54
CA GLN A 80 12.60 -8.46 3.80
C GLN A 80 11.64 -7.48 4.47
N ILE A 81 10.48 -7.98 4.87
CA ILE A 81 9.36 -7.22 5.38
C ILE A 81 9.12 -7.67 6.80
N LYS A 82 9.15 -6.76 7.76
CA LYS A 82 8.78 -7.02 9.15
C LYS A 82 7.52 -6.24 9.48
N ILE A 83 6.54 -6.93 10.03
CA ILE A 83 5.27 -6.32 10.45
C ILE A 83 5.34 -6.05 11.95
N ASN A 84 5.31 -4.78 12.33
CA ASN A 84 5.40 -4.34 13.72
C ASN A 84 4.08 -4.58 14.47
N GLU A 85 4.13 -4.60 15.81
CA GLU A 85 2.95 -4.87 16.65
C GLU A 85 1.79 -3.90 16.40
N ASN A 86 2.10 -2.68 15.97
CA ASN A 86 1.12 -1.66 15.65
C ASN A 86 0.55 -1.75 14.22
N GLY A 87 1.01 -2.72 13.43
CA GLY A 87 0.60 -2.92 12.04
C GLY A 87 1.37 -2.08 11.02
N SER A 88 2.32 -1.24 11.46
CA SER A 88 3.30 -0.62 10.55
C SER A 88 4.28 -1.65 10.01
N ILE A 89 5.02 -1.26 8.97
CA ILE A 89 5.89 -2.16 8.23
C ILE A 89 7.28 -1.57 8.13
N ASP A 90 8.28 -2.38 8.50
CA ASP A 90 9.67 -2.12 8.18
C ASP A 90 10.06 -2.92 6.93
N VAL A 91 10.74 -2.28 5.99
CA VAL A 91 11.20 -2.87 4.74
C VAL A 91 12.71 -2.75 4.66
N TRP A 92 13.38 -3.89 4.59
CA TRP A 92 14.78 -4.00 4.21
C TRP A 92 14.90 -4.33 2.73
N ASP A 93 15.37 -3.35 1.96
CA ASP A 93 15.74 -3.52 0.57
C ASP A 93 17.09 -4.24 0.49
N LYS A 94 17.06 -5.51 0.11
CA LYS A 94 18.24 -6.38 0.02
C LYS A 94 19.13 -6.03 -1.15
N VAL A 95 18.61 -5.37 -2.18
CA VAL A 95 19.39 -4.96 -3.37
C VAL A 95 20.22 -3.73 -3.03
N ASN A 96 19.56 -2.69 -2.53
CA ASN A 96 20.20 -1.40 -2.26
C ASN A 96 20.78 -1.29 -0.84
N LYS A 97 20.54 -2.29 0.02
CA LYS A 97 20.99 -2.33 1.43
C LYS A 97 20.48 -1.13 2.22
N ARG A 98 19.19 -0.84 2.09
CA ARG A 98 18.52 0.28 2.76
C ARG A 98 17.32 -0.21 3.56
N GLU A 99 17.08 0.47 4.66
CA GLU A 99 15.93 0.21 5.53
C GLU A 99 14.96 1.39 5.45
N TYR A 100 13.67 1.08 5.38
CA TYR A 100 12.56 2.01 5.52
C TYR A 100 11.71 1.52 6.68
N ARG A 101 11.46 2.39 7.66
CA ARG A 101 10.77 2.03 8.91
C ARG A 101 9.42 2.70 8.99
N ASP A 102 8.53 2.13 9.79
CA ASP A 102 7.23 2.72 10.12
C ASP A 102 6.40 3.08 8.87
N LEU A 103 6.50 2.25 7.82
CA LEU A 103 5.66 2.39 6.63
C LEU A 103 4.24 1.93 6.91
N SER A 104 3.29 2.39 6.09
CA SER A 104 1.88 2.03 6.17
C SER A 104 1.19 2.44 7.49
N VAL A 105 1.72 3.45 8.18
CA VAL A 105 1.04 4.07 9.33
C VAL A 105 -0.21 4.79 8.86
N ILE A 106 -1.34 4.51 9.49
CA ILE A 106 -2.62 5.18 9.25
C ILE A 106 -2.65 6.49 10.04
N SER A 107 -3.08 7.57 9.40
CA SER A 107 -3.25 8.89 10.00
C SER A 107 -4.63 9.44 9.70
N ASP A 108 -5.38 9.73 10.75
CA ASP A 108 -6.72 10.33 10.68
C ASP A 108 -6.69 11.75 11.24
N GLY A 109 -7.02 12.74 10.42
CA GLY A 109 -7.18 14.14 10.83
C GLY A 109 -8.61 14.63 10.60
N ALA A 110 -9.01 15.72 11.26
CA ALA A 110 -10.29 16.35 10.96
C ALA A 110 -10.27 17.06 9.61
N ASP A 111 -11.46 17.15 9.02
CA ASP A 111 -11.75 17.95 7.83
C ASP A 111 -13.02 18.77 8.05
N ALA A 112 -12.83 20.08 8.26
CA ALA A 112 -13.85 21.11 8.36
C ALA A 112 -14.04 21.88 7.05
N GLY A 113 -13.41 21.43 5.96
CA GLY A 113 -13.58 21.98 4.63
C GLY A 113 -14.87 21.52 3.96
N ASP A 114 -14.79 21.39 2.64
CA ASP A 114 -15.89 20.99 1.77
C ASP A 114 -15.40 20.02 0.67
N GLU A 115 -16.22 19.78 -0.35
CA GLU A 115 -15.92 18.86 -1.44
C GLU A 115 -14.72 19.30 -2.30
N TYR A 116 -14.35 20.58 -2.27
CA TYR A 116 -13.25 21.16 -3.05
C TYR A 116 -11.98 21.25 -2.23
N ASN A 117 -12.08 21.75 -0.99
CA ASN A 117 -10.92 22.09 -0.18
C ASN A 117 -10.92 21.33 1.13
N TYR A 118 -9.78 20.71 1.43
CA TYR A 118 -9.47 20.21 2.77
C TYR A 118 -9.18 21.39 3.70
N SER A 119 -9.81 21.42 4.87
CA SER A 119 -9.46 22.42 5.89
C SER A 119 -9.43 21.77 7.26
N PHE A 120 -8.33 21.91 7.98
CA PHE A 120 -8.28 21.44 9.36
C PHE A 120 -8.98 22.44 10.29
N PRO A 121 -9.70 21.98 11.33
CA PRO A 121 -10.31 22.87 12.30
C PRO A 121 -9.25 23.55 13.18
N GLU A 122 -9.64 24.64 13.86
CA GLU A 122 -8.77 25.42 14.76
C GLU A 122 -8.03 24.53 15.77
N ASN A 123 -8.73 23.57 16.39
CA ASN A 123 -8.16 22.60 17.31
C ASN A 123 -8.10 21.20 16.67
N ASN A 124 -7.23 21.04 15.68
CA ASN A 124 -7.04 19.75 15.00
C ASN A 124 -6.19 18.79 15.82
N ILE A 125 -6.62 17.52 15.88
CA ILE A 125 -5.85 16.41 16.46
C ILE A 125 -5.77 15.31 15.42
N THR A 126 -4.55 14.82 15.19
CA THR A 126 -4.30 13.65 14.34
C THR A 126 -4.24 12.40 15.22
N ILE A 127 -4.99 11.37 14.83
CA ILE A 127 -4.98 10.06 15.49
C ILE A 127 -4.27 9.08 14.56
N THR A 128 -3.32 8.32 15.09
CA THR A 128 -2.55 7.32 14.36
C THR A 128 -2.70 5.94 14.97
N ASN A 129 -2.27 4.89 14.23
CA ASN A 129 -2.16 3.55 14.79
C ASN A 129 -0.84 3.30 15.54
N GLU A 130 0.03 4.29 15.72
CA GLU A 130 1.38 4.08 16.29
C GLU A 130 1.37 3.42 17.68
N ASN A 131 0.36 3.75 18.50
CA ASN A 131 0.19 3.26 19.87
C ASN A 131 -0.94 2.22 20.00
N ILE A 132 -1.32 1.56 18.90
CA ILE A 132 -2.36 0.54 18.86
C ILE A 132 -1.70 -0.83 18.70
N LYS A 133 -2.32 -1.89 19.23
CA LYS A 133 -1.92 -3.27 18.95
C LYS A 133 -2.81 -3.82 17.82
N ALA A 134 -2.20 -4.15 16.69
CA ALA A 134 -2.88 -4.77 15.57
C ALA A 134 -3.03 -6.28 15.76
N GLU A 135 -4.06 -6.86 15.16
CA GLU A 135 -4.17 -8.31 14.98
C GLU A 135 -3.51 -8.70 13.66
N ILE A 136 -2.51 -9.59 13.72
CA ILE A 136 -1.68 -9.97 12.57
C ILE A 136 -1.84 -11.47 12.31
N GLU A 137 -2.27 -11.80 11.09
CA GLU A 137 -2.59 -13.17 10.69
C GLU A 137 -1.94 -13.48 9.33
N VAL A 138 -1.12 -14.53 9.27
CA VAL A 138 -0.64 -15.06 7.98
C VAL A 138 -1.76 -15.89 7.35
N VAL A 139 -2.44 -15.31 6.36
CA VAL A 139 -3.61 -15.93 5.71
C VAL A 139 -3.22 -16.75 4.48
N GLU A 140 -2.04 -16.54 3.91
CA GLU A 140 -1.50 -17.33 2.81
C GLU A 140 0.00 -17.51 2.99
N LYS A 141 0.48 -18.76 2.89
CA LYS A 141 1.91 -19.09 2.98
C LYS A 141 2.29 -20.14 1.94
N SER A 142 2.96 -19.69 0.88
CA SER A 142 3.55 -20.53 -0.15
C SER A 142 4.96 -20.04 -0.51
N PHE A 143 5.75 -20.86 -1.20
CA PHE A 143 7.05 -20.42 -1.71
C PHE A 143 6.92 -19.39 -2.85
N LEU A 144 5.73 -19.26 -3.45
CA LEU A 144 5.47 -18.28 -4.51
C LEU A 144 4.91 -16.96 -4.00
N LYS A 145 4.22 -16.99 -2.86
CA LYS A 145 3.42 -15.88 -2.37
C LYS A 145 3.13 -16.05 -0.89
N ALA A 146 3.23 -14.95 -0.16
CA ALA A 146 2.71 -14.82 1.18
C ALA A 146 1.73 -13.66 1.25
N VAL A 147 0.68 -13.81 2.05
CA VAL A 147 -0.28 -12.75 2.36
C VAL A 147 -0.45 -12.68 3.87
N VAL A 148 -0.23 -11.50 4.43
CA VAL A 148 -0.51 -11.20 5.84
C VAL A 148 -1.67 -10.23 5.92
N LYS A 149 -2.65 -10.57 6.75
CA LYS A 149 -3.79 -9.73 7.09
C LYS A 149 -3.48 -9.02 8.41
N ILE A 150 -3.64 -7.70 8.41
CA ILE A 150 -3.43 -6.81 9.56
C ILE A 150 -4.77 -6.12 9.85
N SER A 151 -5.38 -6.42 10.99
CA SER A 151 -6.63 -5.79 11.43
C SER A 151 -6.33 -4.74 12.50
N ILE A 152 -6.83 -3.52 12.29
CA ILE A 152 -6.65 -2.37 13.18
C ILE A 152 -8.03 -1.80 13.52
N ILE A 153 -8.23 -1.40 14.76
CA ILE A 153 -9.43 -0.65 15.19
C ILE A 153 -8.95 0.69 15.76
N LEU A 154 -9.26 1.79 15.06
CA LEU A 154 -9.06 3.14 15.59
C LEU A 154 -10.29 3.57 16.38
N GLN A 155 -10.10 4.31 17.47
CA GLN A 155 -11.15 5.03 18.16
C GLN A 155 -11.17 6.47 17.64
N LEU A 156 -12.13 6.79 16.76
CA LEU A 156 -12.18 8.09 16.09
C LEU A 156 -13.40 8.90 16.54
N PRO A 157 -13.27 10.24 16.69
CA PRO A 157 -14.42 11.13 16.85
C PRO A 157 -15.48 10.95 15.77
N GLU A 158 -16.76 10.92 16.17
CA GLU A 158 -17.85 10.59 15.25
C GLU A 158 -18.10 11.65 14.16
N SER A 159 -17.74 12.91 14.43
CA SER A 159 -17.93 14.07 13.56
C SER A 159 -17.16 15.28 14.10
N LEU A 160 -17.28 16.43 13.43
CA LEU A 160 -17.01 17.73 14.05
C LEU A 160 -18.09 18.10 15.08
N THR A 161 -17.77 19.06 15.94
CA THR A 161 -18.74 19.78 16.78
C THR A 161 -19.57 20.76 15.93
N ASP A 162 -20.71 21.22 16.45
CA ASP A 162 -21.61 22.13 15.73
C ASP A 162 -20.93 23.45 15.30
N ASP A 163 -19.98 23.95 16.09
CA ASP A 163 -19.17 25.13 15.76
C ASP A 163 -18.07 24.86 14.72
N ARG A 164 -17.87 23.58 14.33
CA ARG A 164 -16.82 23.08 13.42
C ARG A 164 -15.38 23.40 13.82
N LYS A 165 -15.15 23.85 15.06
CA LYS A 165 -13.82 24.21 15.58
C LYS A 165 -13.08 23.03 16.22
N ASN A 166 -13.80 21.96 16.55
CA ASN A 166 -13.29 20.80 17.24
C ASN A 166 -13.90 19.52 16.66
N ARG A 167 -13.31 18.39 17.01
CA ARG A 167 -13.96 17.09 16.83
C ARG A 167 -14.83 16.75 18.03
N SER A 168 -15.90 15.98 17.79
CA SER A 168 -16.74 15.44 18.86
C SER A 168 -15.93 14.64 19.87
N LYS A 169 -16.29 14.71 21.15
CA LYS A 169 -15.70 13.86 22.21
C LYS A 169 -16.20 12.41 22.14
N LYS A 170 -17.29 12.17 21.41
CA LYS A 170 -17.87 10.84 21.25
C LYS A 170 -17.09 10.07 20.21
N LEU A 171 -16.48 8.96 20.64
CA LEU A 171 -15.66 8.09 19.81
C LEU A 171 -16.48 6.93 19.23
N ARG A 172 -16.06 6.45 18.07
CA ARG A 172 -16.58 5.23 17.44
C ARG A 172 -15.44 4.38 16.92
N ASP A 173 -15.65 3.06 16.94
CA ASP A 173 -14.78 2.10 16.31
C ASP A 173 -14.73 2.34 14.80
N PHE A 174 -13.53 2.49 14.28
CA PHE A 174 -13.24 2.57 12.86
C PHE A 174 -12.33 1.40 12.48
N PRO A 175 -12.90 0.28 12.01
CA PRO A 175 -12.13 -0.91 11.68
C PRO A 175 -11.50 -0.82 10.28
N ILE A 176 -10.24 -1.22 10.20
CA ILE A 176 -9.39 -1.22 9.01
C ILE A 176 -8.78 -2.60 8.86
N ILE A 177 -8.81 -3.16 7.64
CA ILE A 177 -8.11 -4.40 7.31
C ILE A 177 -7.16 -4.13 6.16
N ASN A 178 -5.87 -4.41 6.39
CA ASN A 178 -4.80 -4.32 5.40
C ASN A 178 -4.32 -5.73 5.05
N TRP A 179 -4.29 -6.08 3.77
CA TRP A 179 -3.61 -7.28 3.27
C TRP A 179 -2.30 -6.85 2.63
N VAL A 180 -1.20 -7.39 3.14
CA VAL A 180 0.15 -7.17 2.62
C VAL A 180 0.59 -8.43 1.90
N THR A 181 0.91 -8.31 0.62
CA THR A 181 1.27 -9.45 -0.24
C THR A 181 2.68 -9.30 -0.78
N LEU A 182 3.50 -10.31 -0.53
CA LEU A 182 4.83 -10.45 -1.11
C LEU A 182 4.85 -11.68 -2.04
N GLU A 183 5.35 -11.50 -3.25
CA GLU A 183 5.49 -12.58 -4.24
C GLU A 183 6.96 -12.92 -4.50
N ALA A 184 7.23 -14.17 -4.86
CA ALA A 184 8.54 -14.57 -5.36
C ALA A 184 8.84 -13.83 -6.66
N LYS A 185 10.12 -13.51 -6.89
CA LYS A 185 10.63 -12.81 -8.07
C LYS A 185 10.04 -11.41 -8.29
N SER A 186 9.42 -10.80 -7.28
CA SER A 186 8.88 -9.44 -7.35
C SER A 186 9.54 -8.50 -6.33
N PRO A 187 10.04 -7.32 -6.74
CA PRO A 187 10.48 -6.28 -5.81
C PRO A 187 9.31 -5.43 -5.27
N ILE A 188 8.06 -5.79 -5.57
CA ILE A 188 6.87 -5.00 -5.21
C ILE A 188 6.18 -5.63 -4.00
N LEU A 189 5.98 -4.82 -2.96
CA LEU A 189 5.11 -5.12 -1.83
C LEU A 189 3.70 -4.61 -2.14
N ASN A 190 2.73 -5.51 -2.25
CA ASN A 190 1.36 -5.12 -2.60
C ASN A 190 0.51 -4.91 -1.35
N PHE A 191 -0.31 -3.87 -1.38
CA PHE A 191 -1.26 -3.54 -0.32
C PHE A 191 -2.68 -3.55 -0.86
N ARG A 192 -3.59 -4.12 -0.07
CA ARG A 192 -5.03 -3.94 -0.25
C ARG A 192 -5.62 -3.51 1.09
N THR A 193 -6.28 -2.38 1.13
CA THR A 193 -6.91 -1.85 2.33
C THR A 193 -8.42 -1.82 2.16
N VAL A 194 -9.15 -2.28 3.18
CA VAL A 194 -10.60 -2.12 3.28
C VAL A 194 -10.90 -1.42 4.60
N VAL A 195 -11.75 -0.41 4.53
CA VAL A 195 -12.21 0.34 5.69
C VAL A 195 -13.73 0.26 5.78
N LYS A 196 -14.27 0.25 6.99
CA LYS A 196 -15.68 0.53 7.23
C LYS A 196 -15.78 1.91 7.84
N ASN A 197 -16.12 2.91 7.02
CA ASN A 197 -16.28 4.26 7.52
C ASN A 197 -17.50 4.37 8.44
N THR A 198 -17.27 4.73 9.71
CA THR A 198 -18.29 4.87 10.76
C THR A 198 -18.41 6.30 11.30
N VAL A 199 -17.58 7.22 10.81
CA VAL A 199 -17.44 8.61 11.29
C VAL A 199 -17.55 9.60 10.12
N LYS A 200 -17.57 10.90 10.45
CA LYS A 200 -17.72 12.01 9.49
C LYS A 200 -16.59 13.04 9.67
N ASP A 201 -16.53 13.99 8.73
CA ASP A 201 -15.73 15.22 8.84
C ASP A 201 -14.24 14.95 9.13
N HIS A 202 -13.67 14.02 8.36
CA HIS A 202 -12.33 13.50 8.58
C HIS A 202 -11.64 13.14 7.28
N ARG A 203 -10.30 13.09 7.34
CA ARG A 203 -9.43 12.66 6.25
C ARG A 203 -8.50 11.56 6.73
N LEU A 204 -8.68 10.37 6.18
CA LEU A 204 -7.83 9.21 6.42
C LEU A 204 -6.70 9.14 5.39
N ARG A 205 -5.46 8.90 5.85
CA ARG A 205 -4.26 8.78 5.01
C ARG A 205 -3.43 7.57 5.45
N VAL A 206 -2.59 7.10 4.53
CA VAL A 206 -1.53 6.11 4.80
C VAL A 206 -0.19 6.81 4.58
N LEU A 207 0.73 6.66 5.52
CA LEU A 207 2.02 7.34 5.53
C LEU A 207 3.14 6.39 5.13
N PHE A 208 4.06 6.89 4.31
CA PHE A 208 5.27 6.20 3.88
C PHE A 208 6.48 7.12 4.12
N PRO A 209 6.99 7.21 5.37
CA PRO A 209 8.15 8.05 5.69
C PRO A 209 9.41 7.52 4.98
N THR A 210 9.83 8.21 3.93
CA THR A 210 10.90 7.72 3.03
C THR A 210 12.30 7.96 3.58
N GLY A 211 12.48 9.00 4.41
CA GLY A 211 13.79 9.48 4.86
C GLY A 211 14.71 9.93 3.71
N ILE A 212 14.16 10.23 2.53
CA ILE A 212 14.91 10.68 1.36
C ILE A 212 14.98 12.20 1.35
N ASP A 213 16.20 12.72 1.37
CA ASP A 213 16.45 14.16 1.23
C ASP A 213 16.42 14.54 -0.26
N THR A 214 15.37 15.26 -0.65
CA THR A 214 15.14 15.76 -2.01
C THR A 214 14.28 17.01 -1.98
N LYS A 215 14.25 17.76 -3.08
CA LYS A 215 13.40 18.95 -3.21
C LYS A 215 12.08 18.67 -3.91
N TYR A 216 11.95 17.51 -4.53
CA TYR A 216 10.85 17.22 -5.44
C TYR A 216 10.28 15.81 -5.26
N SER A 217 8.98 15.69 -5.51
CA SER A 217 8.30 14.42 -5.80
C SER A 217 7.89 14.37 -7.27
N PHE A 218 7.64 13.17 -7.76
CA PHE A 218 7.24 12.91 -9.14
C PHE A 218 5.95 12.10 -9.15
N ALA A 219 4.94 12.52 -9.89
CA ALA A 219 3.66 11.83 -9.97
C ALA A 219 3.37 11.42 -11.41
N GLY A 220 2.93 10.18 -11.61
CA GLY A 220 2.38 9.75 -12.90
C GLY A 220 1.01 10.39 -13.10
N THR A 221 0.86 11.24 -14.11
CA THR A 221 -0.38 11.96 -14.47
C THR A 221 -0.76 11.66 -15.93
N GLN A 222 -1.65 12.45 -16.53
CA GLN A 222 -2.16 12.23 -17.88
C GLN A 222 -1.03 12.33 -18.91
N PHE A 223 -0.54 11.17 -19.34
CA PHE A 223 0.52 11.03 -20.35
C PHE A 223 1.87 11.70 -19.99
N ASP A 224 2.10 11.98 -18.71
CA ASP A 224 3.34 12.63 -18.24
C ASP A 224 3.72 12.22 -16.81
N VAL A 225 4.96 12.52 -16.43
CA VAL A 225 5.46 12.45 -15.06
C VAL A 225 5.69 13.87 -14.55
N THR A 226 4.74 14.38 -13.77
CA THR A 226 4.79 15.75 -13.27
C THR A 226 5.70 15.85 -12.04
N LYS A 227 6.42 16.97 -11.95
CA LYS A 227 7.36 17.26 -10.88
C LYS A 227 6.77 18.30 -9.94
N HIS A 228 6.78 18.03 -8.64
CA HIS A 228 6.21 18.90 -7.60
C HIS A 228 7.26 19.23 -6.53
N GLU A 229 7.32 20.48 -6.07
CA GLU A 229 8.12 20.84 -4.89
C GLU A 229 7.49 20.25 -3.64
N ILE A 230 8.29 19.58 -2.81
CA ILE A 230 7.77 18.99 -1.55
C ILE A 230 7.61 20.02 -0.43
N THR A 231 8.18 21.22 -0.62
CA THR A 231 8.02 22.37 0.25
C THR A 231 7.67 23.59 -0.62
N PRO A 232 6.41 23.70 -1.07
CA PRO A 232 6.00 24.80 -1.92
C PRO A 232 6.02 26.13 -1.15
N LYS A 233 6.27 27.23 -1.86
CA LYS A 233 6.25 28.56 -1.27
C LYS A 233 4.83 28.96 -0.88
N THR A 234 4.71 29.72 0.21
CA THR A 234 3.47 30.43 0.53
C THR A 234 3.16 31.44 -0.56
N PHE A 235 1.87 31.62 -0.83
CA PHE A 235 1.43 32.60 -1.81
C PHE A 235 1.63 34.01 -1.25
N ASP A 236 2.35 34.87 -1.97
CA ASP A 236 2.54 36.27 -1.60
C ASP A 236 1.34 37.11 -2.04
N ASN A 237 0.63 37.68 -1.07
CA ASN A 237 -0.54 38.52 -1.29
C ASN A 237 -0.21 40.02 -1.34
N SER A 238 1.08 40.41 -1.23
CA SER A 238 1.50 41.81 -1.17
C SER A 238 1.14 42.59 -2.45
N ASP A 239 1.22 41.94 -3.61
CA ASP A 239 0.95 42.53 -4.92
C ASP A 239 -0.53 42.54 -5.31
N ILE A 240 -1.42 41.95 -4.50
CA ILE A 240 -2.87 41.95 -4.78
C ILE A 240 -3.49 43.29 -4.35
N SER A 241 -4.31 43.89 -5.23
CA SER A 241 -5.05 45.12 -4.92
C SER A 241 -6.10 44.91 -3.82
N GLU A 242 -6.39 45.97 -3.06
CA GLU A 242 -7.39 45.92 -1.98
C GLU A 242 -8.80 45.52 -2.48
N ASP A 243 -9.16 45.91 -3.71
CA ASP A 243 -10.44 45.54 -4.31
C ASP A 243 -10.51 44.03 -4.59
N VAL A 244 -9.43 43.43 -5.10
CA VAL A 244 -9.36 41.98 -5.33
C VAL A 244 -9.30 41.22 -4.00
N LYS A 245 -8.62 41.77 -2.98
CA LYS A 245 -8.58 41.17 -1.64
C LYS A 245 -9.97 41.05 -1.01
N ARG A 246 -10.89 41.97 -1.29
CA ARG A 246 -12.27 41.95 -0.78
C ARG A 246 -13.13 40.85 -1.41
N VAL A 247 -12.81 40.42 -2.63
CA VAL A 247 -13.55 39.39 -3.36
C VAL A 247 -12.99 37.98 -3.10
N ILE A 248 -11.68 37.85 -2.84
CA ILE A 248 -10.97 36.56 -2.70
C ILE A 248 -11.07 35.95 -1.29
N ILE A 249 -11.81 36.54 -0.34
CA ILE A 249 -11.78 36.16 1.09
C ILE A 249 -12.00 34.65 1.34
N GLY A 250 -12.79 33.95 0.51
CA GLY A 250 -13.07 32.51 0.65
C GLY A 250 -12.16 31.54 -0.11
N ALA A 251 -11.24 32.01 -0.96
CA ALA A 251 -10.37 31.16 -1.81
C ALA A 251 -8.89 31.22 -1.39
N ARG A 252 -8.63 31.58 -0.13
CA ARG A 252 -7.27 31.73 0.40
C ARG A 252 -6.88 30.49 1.18
N GLU A 253 -5.86 29.80 0.68
CA GLU A 253 -5.13 28.80 1.44
C GLU A 253 -4.04 29.54 2.25
N PRO A 254 -4.14 29.60 3.59
CA PRO A 254 -3.12 30.24 4.43
C PRO A 254 -1.79 29.47 4.41
N GLU A 255 -1.85 28.18 4.09
CA GLU A 255 -0.72 27.28 3.97
C GLU A 255 -0.54 26.81 2.52
N PRO A 256 0.69 26.51 2.08
CA PRO A 256 0.94 25.98 0.75
C PRO A 256 0.20 24.65 0.52
N ILE A 257 -0.39 24.47 -0.67
CA ILE A 257 -1.02 23.21 -1.04
C ILE A 257 0.06 22.15 -1.22
N THR A 258 0.00 21.09 -0.40
CA THR A 258 0.88 19.91 -0.51
C THR A 258 0.12 18.67 -0.98
N THR A 259 -1.07 18.85 -1.55
CA THR A 259 -1.89 17.77 -2.14
C THR A 259 -1.86 17.93 -3.66
N PHE A 260 -1.27 16.96 -4.35
CA PHE A 260 -1.12 16.99 -5.80
C PHE A 260 -1.91 15.84 -6.45
N PRO A 261 -2.43 16.04 -7.68
CA PRO A 261 -3.08 14.96 -8.41
C PRO A 261 -2.06 13.88 -8.78
N GLN A 262 -2.48 12.63 -8.66
CA GLN A 262 -1.71 11.45 -9.09
C GLN A 262 -2.67 10.45 -9.74
N TYR A 263 -2.16 9.61 -10.64
CA TYR A 263 -2.97 8.60 -11.30
C TYR A 263 -2.44 7.18 -11.07
N TYR A 264 -1.16 6.93 -11.39
CA TYR A 264 -0.60 5.57 -11.35
C TYR A 264 0.37 5.35 -10.18
N PHE A 265 1.21 6.34 -9.88
CA PHE A 265 2.25 6.25 -8.85
C PHE A 265 2.65 7.66 -8.37
N VAL A 266 3.29 7.71 -7.20
CA VAL A 266 4.11 8.84 -6.77
C VAL A 266 5.46 8.30 -6.35
N ASP A 267 6.51 8.92 -6.85
CA ASP A 267 7.90 8.58 -6.55
C ASP A 267 8.58 9.74 -5.81
N VAL A 268 9.37 9.39 -4.81
CA VAL A 268 10.27 10.29 -4.10
C VAL A 268 11.67 9.70 -4.17
N ASN A 269 12.58 10.40 -4.83
CA ASN A 269 13.94 9.92 -5.05
C ASN A 269 14.99 11.05 -5.00
N ASN A 270 16.24 10.65 -4.77
CA ASN A 270 17.41 11.53 -4.81
C ASN A 270 18.47 11.08 -5.85
N LYS A 271 18.04 10.37 -6.91
CA LYS A 271 18.86 9.71 -7.95
C LYS A 271 19.69 8.50 -7.49
N GLU A 272 20.05 8.41 -6.21
CA GLU A 272 20.76 7.25 -5.67
C GLU A 272 19.81 6.18 -5.15
N ARG A 273 18.68 6.60 -4.58
CA ARG A 273 17.60 5.74 -4.10
C ARG A 273 16.24 6.43 -4.28
N GLY A 274 15.20 5.63 -4.32
CA GLY A 274 13.82 6.09 -4.45
C GLY A 274 12.83 5.08 -3.88
N ILE A 275 11.59 5.53 -3.72
CA ILE A 275 10.43 4.71 -3.37
C ILE A 275 9.23 5.21 -4.17
N ALA A 276 8.48 4.26 -4.74
CA ALA A 276 7.29 4.48 -5.56
C ALA A 276 6.20 3.47 -5.21
#